data_AF-Q3M9C6-F1
#
_entry.id   AF-Q3M9C6-F1
#
_cell.length_a   1.000
_cell.length_b   1.000
_cell.length_c   1.000
_cell.angle_alpha   90.00
_cell.angle_beta   90.00
_cell.angle_gamma   90.00
#
_symmetry.space_group_name_H-M   'P 1'
#
loop_
_entity.id
_entity.type
_entity.pdbx_description
1 polymer ?
#
loop_
_entity_poly.entity_id
_entity_poly.type
_entity_poly.pdbx_seq_one_letter_code
_entity_poly.pdbx_strand_id
1 'polypeptide(L)'
;MTYNSEQMQQILQKAFARQQQGEISRQQIIEIASELGVSSASLQAAEQEWLSQEIGDKKRQRFHAQRREEFKTHLITFIGVNGFLFVLNLLTSPGYFWAIFPLLGWGLGLLFSSIKAYKTSGESYEHDFQEWSKNLPK
;
A
#
# COMPACT_ATOMS: atom_id res chain seq x y z
N MET A 1 28.02 -6.15 -29.81
CA MET A 1 27.54 -5.54 -28.56
C MET A 1 27.11 -6.66 -27.64
N THR A 2 27.61 -6.70 -26.42
CA THR A 2 27.21 -7.70 -25.41
C THR A 2 26.25 -7.04 -24.42
N TYR A 3 25.20 -7.77 -24.02
CA TYR A 3 24.23 -7.31 -23.02
C TYR A 3 24.47 -8.05 -21.72
N ASN A 4 24.32 -7.37 -20.59
CA ASN A 4 24.39 -8.04 -19.29
C ASN A 4 23.09 -8.83 -18.99
N SER A 5 23.11 -9.65 -17.94
CA SER A 5 21.97 -10.50 -17.56
C SER A 5 20.70 -9.68 -17.29
N GLU A 6 20.83 -8.54 -16.61
CA GLU A 6 19.71 -7.66 -16.27
C GLU A 6 19.07 -7.03 -17.52
N GLN A 7 19.89 -6.55 -18.46
CA GLN A 7 19.46 -5.99 -19.73
C GLN A 7 18.77 -7.04 -20.62
N MET A 8 19.32 -8.26 -20.66
CA MET A 8 18.70 -9.38 -21.38
C MET A 8 17.29 -9.66 -20.83
N GLN A 9 17.14 -9.78 -19.50
CA GLN A 9 15.86 -10.02 -18.85
C GLN A 9 14.84 -8.91 -19.14
N GLN A 10 15.24 -7.65 -19.02
CA GLN A 10 14.36 -6.50 -19.30
C GLN A 10 13.92 -6.45 -20.77
N ILE A 11 14.82 -6.79 -21.72
CA ILE A 11 14.49 -6.86 -23.15
C ILE A 11 13.47 -7.98 -23.40
N LEU A 12 13.70 -9.17 -22.85
CA LEU A 12 12.77 -10.30 -22.97
C LEU A 12 11.41 -9.97 -22.36
N GLN A 13 11.37 -9.37 -21.16
CA GLN A 13 10.14 -8.93 -20.51
C GLN A 13 9.35 -7.96 -21.39
N LYS A 14 10.02 -6.92 -21.94
CA LYS A 14 9.38 -5.94 -22.84
C LYS A 14 8.89 -6.59 -24.15
N ALA A 15 9.59 -7.61 -24.65
CA ALA A 15 9.17 -8.37 -25.83
C ALA A 15 7.91 -9.20 -25.54
N PHE A 16 7.89 -9.97 -24.44
CA PHE A 16 6.73 -10.76 -24.04
C PHE A 16 5.49 -9.89 -23.75
N ALA A 17 5.66 -8.74 -23.10
CA ALA A 17 4.56 -7.80 -22.82
C ALA A 17 3.90 -7.22 -24.10
N ARG A 18 4.61 -7.23 -25.24
CA ARG A 18 4.06 -6.79 -26.53
C ARG A 18 3.44 -7.92 -27.34
N GLN A 19 3.91 -9.15 -27.13
CA GLN A 19 3.52 -10.32 -27.92
C GLN A 19 2.34 -11.09 -27.31
N GLN A 20 2.14 -11.04 -25.99
CA GLN A 20 1.10 -11.82 -25.31
C GLN A 20 -0.06 -10.93 -24.85
N GLN A 21 -1.19 -11.01 -25.57
CA GLN A 21 -2.45 -10.34 -25.23
C GLN A 21 -3.43 -11.22 -24.42
N GLY A 22 -2.97 -12.35 -23.87
CA GLY A 22 -3.82 -13.31 -23.16
C GLY A 22 -3.19 -13.87 -21.88
N GLU A 23 -4.01 -14.47 -21.03
CA GLU A 23 -3.56 -15.22 -19.86
C GLU A 23 -2.76 -16.45 -20.31
N ILE A 24 -1.56 -16.62 -19.77
CA ILE A 24 -0.69 -17.77 -20.09
C ILE A 24 -1.13 -18.94 -19.23
N SER A 25 -1.44 -20.07 -19.86
CA SER A 25 -1.78 -21.28 -19.11
C SER A 25 -0.56 -21.85 -18.36
N ARG A 26 -0.80 -22.51 -17.22
CA ARG A 26 0.25 -23.18 -16.44
C ARG A 26 1.09 -24.16 -17.28
N GLN A 27 0.45 -24.83 -18.25
CA GLN A 27 1.13 -25.78 -19.14
C GLN A 27 2.13 -25.08 -20.06
N GLN A 28 1.77 -23.93 -20.64
CA GLN A 28 2.68 -23.13 -21.47
C GLN A 28 3.87 -22.59 -20.68
N ILE A 29 3.67 -22.23 -19.40
CA ILE A 29 4.78 -21.81 -18.53
C ILE A 29 5.78 -22.94 -18.34
N ILE A 30 5.30 -24.18 -18.14
CA ILE A 30 6.16 -25.37 -17.99
C ILE A 30 6.92 -25.66 -19.29
N GLU A 31 6.25 -25.55 -20.43
CA GLU A 31 6.86 -25.76 -21.75
C GLU A 31 8.00 -24.77 -22.00
N ILE A 32 7.75 -23.47 -21.83
CA ILE A 32 8.76 -22.41 -21.97
C ILE A 32 9.91 -22.61 -20.97
N ALA A 33 9.60 -22.93 -19.72
CA ALA A 33 10.61 -23.21 -18.70
C ALA A 33 11.51 -24.38 -19.11
N SER A 34 10.93 -25.44 -19.67
CA SER A 34 11.68 -26.60 -20.14
C SER A 34 12.60 -26.28 -21.33
N GLU A 35 12.15 -25.44 -22.27
CA GLU A 35 12.97 -24.97 -23.40
C GLU A 35 14.18 -24.15 -22.94
N LEU A 36 14.01 -23.38 -21.86
CA LEU A 36 15.06 -22.58 -21.24
C LEU A 36 15.96 -23.39 -20.28
N GLY A 37 15.72 -24.70 -20.14
CA GLY A 37 16.48 -25.59 -19.25
C GLY A 37 16.15 -25.44 -17.76
N VAL A 38 15.03 -24.81 -17.42
CA VAL A 38 14.52 -24.67 -16.05
C VAL A 38 13.74 -25.93 -15.66
N SER A 39 14.17 -26.60 -14.60
CA SER A 39 13.50 -27.83 -14.14
C SER A 39 12.09 -27.56 -13.60
N SER A 40 11.18 -28.53 -13.74
CA SER A 40 9.83 -28.43 -13.15
C SER A 40 9.86 -28.21 -11.63
N ALA A 41 10.84 -28.78 -10.93
CA ALA A 41 11.00 -28.59 -9.48
C ALA A 41 11.38 -27.14 -9.14
N SER A 42 12.31 -26.54 -9.89
CA SER A 42 12.68 -25.12 -9.71
C SER A 42 11.53 -24.18 -10.08
N LEU A 43 10.76 -24.49 -11.11
CA LEU A 43 9.59 -23.70 -11.49
C LEU A 43 8.51 -23.76 -10.40
N GLN A 44 8.25 -24.94 -9.83
CA GLN A 44 7.28 -25.10 -8.75
C GLN A 44 7.72 -24.40 -7.47
N ALA A 45 9.02 -24.42 -7.14
CA ALA A 45 9.56 -23.65 -6.03
C ALA A 45 9.36 -22.14 -6.24
N ALA A 46 9.63 -21.63 -7.45
CA ALA A 46 9.41 -20.23 -7.80
C ALA A 46 7.91 -19.84 -7.81
N GLU A 47 7.02 -20.71 -8.28
CA GLU A 47 5.56 -20.50 -8.23
C GLU A 47 5.08 -20.42 -6.78
N GLN A 48 5.54 -21.32 -5.92
CA GLN A 48 5.19 -21.32 -4.49
C GLN A 48 5.72 -20.08 -3.77
N GLU A 49 6.96 -19.68 -4.07
CA GLU A 49 7.56 -18.45 -3.55
C GLU A 49 6.75 -17.24 -4.02
N TRP A 50 6.44 -17.14 -5.32
CA TRP A 50 5.65 -16.05 -5.87
C TRP A 50 4.26 -15.98 -5.25
N LEU A 51 3.55 -17.11 -5.08
CA LEU A 51 2.26 -17.14 -4.40
C LEU A 51 2.35 -16.63 -2.97
N SER A 52 3.41 -16.99 -2.25
CA SER A 52 3.64 -16.51 -0.88
C SER A 52 3.93 -15.01 -0.84
N GLN A 53 4.68 -14.50 -1.83
CA GLN A 53 4.99 -13.08 -1.98
C GLN A 53 3.74 -12.27 -2.36
N GLU A 54 2.97 -12.72 -3.36
CA GLU A 54 1.73 -12.09 -3.84
C GLU A 54 0.69 -11.97 -2.71
N ILE A 55 0.55 -13.01 -1.87
CA ILE A 55 -0.32 -12.96 -0.69
C ILE A 55 0.20 -11.92 0.31
N GLY A 56 1.50 -11.87 0.56
CA GLY A 56 2.14 -10.87 1.43
C GLY A 56 1.91 -9.44 0.93
N ASP A 57 2.09 -9.21 -0.36
CA ASP A 57 1.91 -7.91 -1.00
C ASP A 57 0.46 -7.46 -0.96
N LYS A 58 -0.50 -8.35 -1.28
CA LYS A 58 -1.93 -8.06 -1.15
C LYS A 58 -2.33 -7.72 0.28
N LYS A 59 -1.78 -8.43 1.27
CA LYS A 59 -2.00 -8.13 2.70
C LYS A 59 -1.48 -6.74 3.04
N ARG A 60 -0.25 -6.39 2.65
CA ARG A 60 0.32 -5.06 2.89
C ARG A 60 -0.50 -3.97 2.21
N GLN A 61 -0.94 -4.18 0.96
CA GLN A 61 -1.81 -3.22 0.26
C GLN A 61 -3.13 -2.99 1.01
N ARG A 62 -3.80 -4.05 1.46
CA ARG A 62 -5.04 -3.94 2.26
C ARG A 62 -4.80 -3.18 3.57
N PHE A 63 -3.72 -3.51 4.28
CA PHE A 63 -3.35 -2.83 5.50
C PHE A 63 -3.12 -1.32 5.28
N HIS A 64 -2.40 -0.95 4.22
CA HIS A 64 -2.18 0.45 3.86
C HIS A 64 -3.49 1.17 3.49
N ALA A 65 -4.39 0.50 2.75
CA ALA A 65 -5.68 1.07 2.39
C ALA A 65 -6.52 1.35 3.63
N GLN A 66 -6.61 0.40 4.57
CA GLN A 66 -7.38 0.54 5.81
C GLN A 66 -6.86 1.70 6.66
N ARG A 67 -5.54 1.79 6.90
CA ARG A 67 -4.94 2.91 7.68
C ARG A 67 -5.23 4.28 7.06
N ARG A 68 -5.21 4.36 5.73
CA ARG A 68 -5.53 5.60 5.00
C ARG A 68 -7.01 5.94 5.11
N GLU A 69 -7.89 4.95 5.07
CA GLU A 69 -9.33 5.14 5.24
C GLU A 69 -9.67 5.64 6.65
N GLU A 70 -9.11 5.01 7.69
CA GLU A 70 -9.25 5.44 9.08
C GLU A 70 -8.79 6.90 9.26
N PHE A 71 -7.61 7.24 8.72
CA PHE A 71 -7.12 8.62 8.74
C PHE A 71 -8.03 9.60 7.99
N LYS A 72 -8.56 9.22 6.81
CA LYS A 72 -9.48 10.06 6.05
C LYS A 72 -10.74 10.39 6.85
N THR A 73 -11.31 9.41 7.55
CA THR A 73 -12.49 9.62 8.39
C THR A 73 -12.23 10.64 9.50
N HIS A 74 -11.08 10.52 10.18
CA HIS A 74 -10.66 11.50 11.18
C HIS A 74 -10.42 12.89 10.58
N LEU A 75 -9.79 12.97 9.40
CA LEU A 75 -9.53 14.22 8.71
C LEU A 75 -10.82 14.93 8.27
N ILE A 76 -11.79 14.19 7.72
CA ILE A 76 -13.09 14.74 7.30
C ILE A 76 -13.82 15.32 8.53
N THR A 77 -13.84 14.56 9.63
CA THR A 77 -14.46 15.00 10.89
C THR A 77 -13.79 16.27 11.42
N PHE A 78 -12.45 16.30 11.41
CA PHE A 78 -11.67 17.47 11.83
C PHE A 78 -12.00 18.70 10.98
N ILE A 79 -12.03 18.57 9.66
CA ILE A 79 -12.36 19.68 8.75
C ILE A 79 -13.80 20.15 8.96
N GLY A 80 -14.77 19.23 9.09
CA GLY A 80 -16.17 19.58 9.30
C GLY A 80 -16.39 20.34 10.60
N VAL A 81 -15.85 19.85 11.72
CA VAL A 81 -15.99 20.50 13.03
C VAL A 81 -15.24 21.83 13.07
N ASN A 82 -13.97 21.87 12.64
CA ASN A 82 -13.20 23.12 12.67
C ASN A 82 -13.72 24.16 11.69
N GLY A 83 -14.20 23.75 10.51
CA GLY A 83 -14.87 24.64 9.57
C GLY A 83 -16.14 25.25 10.15
N PHE A 84 -16.96 24.43 10.82
CA PHE A 84 -18.13 24.91 11.54
C PHE A 84 -17.76 25.90 12.67
N LEU A 85 -16.78 25.57 13.50
CA LEU A 85 -16.30 26.44 14.58
C LEU A 85 -15.71 27.74 14.06
N PHE A 86 -15.00 27.70 12.93
CA PHE A 86 -14.45 28.87 12.26
C PHE A 86 -15.56 29.83 11.84
N VAL A 87 -16.59 29.33 11.15
CA VAL A 87 -17.76 30.12 10.76
C VAL A 87 -18.47 30.67 11.99
N LEU A 88 -18.66 29.84 13.02
CA LEU A 88 -19.32 30.24 14.26
C LEU A 88 -18.55 31.36 14.96
N ASN A 89 -17.22 31.29 15.01
CA ASN A 89 -16.38 32.35 15.56
C ASN A 89 -16.57 33.68 14.82
N LEU A 90 -16.62 33.66 13.48
CA LEU A 90 -16.83 34.86 12.69
C LEU A 90 -18.20 35.50 12.96
N LEU A 91 -19.23 34.68 13.24
CA LEU A 91 -20.57 35.15 13.54
C LEU A 91 -20.74 35.66 14.97
N THR A 92 -20.13 35.00 15.96
CA THR A 92 -20.34 35.34 17.38
C THR A 92 -19.33 36.34 17.91
N SER A 93 -18.07 36.27 17.44
CA SER A 93 -16.97 37.02 18.03
C SER A 93 -15.87 37.29 17.00
N PRO A 94 -16.12 38.13 15.97
CA PRO A 94 -15.14 38.40 14.91
C PRO A 94 -13.84 39.05 15.43
N GLY A 95 -13.89 39.74 16.58
CA GLY A 95 -12.71 40.33 17.22
C GLY A 95 -11.87 39.39 18.08
N TYR A 96 -12.33 38.15 18.33
CA TYR A 96 -11.63 37.18 19.17
C TYR A 96 -11.71 35.77 18.57
N PHE A 97 -10.57 35.25 18.12
CA PHE A 97 -10.49 33.99 17.40
C PHE A 97 -10.29 32.79 18.32
N TRP A 98 -11.30 32.46 19.13
CA TRP A 98 -11.27 31.33 20.06
C TRP A 98 -11.28 29.96 19.37
N ALA A 99 -11.73 29.87 18.11
CA ALA A 99 -11.68 28.63 17.33
C ALA A 99 -10.25 28.09 17.11
N ILE A 100 -9.20 28.88 17.37
CA ILE A 100 -7.80 28.44 17.31
C ILE A 100 -7.47 27.34 18.34
N PHE A 101 -8.09 27.37 19.52
CA PHE A 101 -7.80 26.42 20.60
C PHE A 101 -8.19 24.98 20.26
N PRO A 102 -9.44 24.69 19.81
CA PRO A 102 -9.80 23.35 19.36
C PRO A 102 -9.00 22.93 18.11
N LEU A 103 -8.68 23.88 17.22
CA LEU A 103 -7.89 23.60 16.02
C LEU A 103 -6.47 23.15 16.35
N LEU A 104 -5.79 23.81 17.29
CA LEU A 104 -4.45 23.41 17.73
C LEU A 104 -4.46 22.15 18.59
N GLY A 105 -5.43 22.03 19.52
CA GLY A 105 -5.55 20.87 20.40
C GLY A 105 -5.79 19.57 19.63
N TRP A 106 -6.81 19.54 18.77
CA TRP A 106 -7.12 18.37 17.95
C TRP A 106 -6.18 18.23 16.74
N GLY A 107 -5.68 19.35 16.21
CA GLY A 107 -4.77 19.35 15.06
C GLY A 107 -3.48 18.60 15.35
N LEU A 108 -2.92 18.74 16.56
CA LEU A 108 -1.75 17.98 16.98
C LEU A 108 -2.00 16.47 16.98
N GLY A 109 -3.14 16.01 17.48
CA GLY A 109 -3.53 14.60 17.44
C GLY A 109 -3.65 14.07 16.00
N LEU A 110 -4.18 14.89 15.09
CA LEU A 110 -4.30 14.56 13.67
C LEU A 110 -2.94 14.45 12.98
N LEU A 111 -1.95 15.27 13.35
CA LEU A 111 -0.58 15.17 12.85
C LEU A 111 0.08 13.84 13.23
N PHE A 112 -0.10 13.38 14.47
CA PHE A 112 0.42 12.07 14.86
C PHE A 112 -0.27 10.93 14.10
N SER A 113 -1.60 11.03 13.91
CA SER A 113 -2.36 10.06 13.12
C SER A 113 -1.93 10.04 11.65
N SER A 114 -1.62 11.19 11.05
CA SER A 114 -1.13 11.27 9.67
C SER A 114 0.25 10.61 9.52
N ILE A 115 1.19 10.88 10.43
CA ILE A 115 2.49 10.21 10.45
C ILE A 115 2.29 8.70 10.55
N LYS A 116 1.39 8.24 11.41
CA LYS A 116 1.05 6.81 11.53
C LYS A 116 0.51 6.27 10.20
N ALA A 117 -0.41 6.97 9.54
CA ALA A 117 -1.07 6.49 8.32
C ALA A 117 -0.13 6.39 7.11
N TYR A 118 0.85 7.30 7.00
CA TYR A 118 1.75 7.39 5.85
C TYR A 118 3.14 6.78 6.07
N LYS A 119 3.53 6.48 7.32
CA LYS A 119 4.78 5.78 7.60
C LYS A 119 4.66 4.30 7.22
N THR A 120 5.32 3.92 6.12
CA THR A 120 5.31 2.56 5.58
C THR A 120 6.58 1.77 5.91
N SER A 121 7.41 2.25 6.84
CA SER A 121 8.67 1.62 7.22
C SER A 121 9.00 1.83 8.70
N GLY A 122 9.72 0.86 9.30
CA GLY A 122 10.20 0.88 10.68
C GLY A 122 9.56 -0.17 11.59
N GLU A 123 10.14 -0.38 12.77
CA GLU A 123 9.74 -1.43 13.71
C GLU A 123 8.27 -1.34 14.14
N SER A 124 7.77 -0.13 14.40
CA SER A 124 6.36 0.10 14.75
C SER A 124 5.40 -0.24 13.60
N TYR A 125 5.81 -0.05 12.33
CA TYR A 125 4.97 -0.44 11.19
C TYR A 125 4.88 -1.97 11.08
N GLU A 126 6.01 -2.66 11.23
CA GLU A 126 6.02 -4.12 11.15
C GLU A 126 5.26 -4.74 12.33
N HIS A 127 5.39 -4.19 13.54
CA HIS A 127 4.57 -4.61 14.69
C HIS A 127 3.06 -4.46 14.42
N ASP A 128 2.62 -3.29 13.97
CA ASP A 128 1.20 -3.04 13.65
C ASP A 128 0.70 -3.97 12.52
N PHE A 129 1.54 -4.24 11.51
CA PHE A 129 1.20 -5.13 10.39
C PHE A 129 1.07 -6.58 10.85
N GLN A 130 1.96 -7.04 11.72
CA GLN A 130 1.91 -8.39 12.29
C GLN A 130 0.68 -8.58 13.17
N GLU A 131 0.35 -7.60 14.01
CA GLU A 131 -0.85 -7.63 14.85
C GLU A 131 -2.12 -7.64 13.99
N TRP A 132 -2.20 -6.75 13.00
CA TRP A 132 -3.30 -6.73 12.04
C TRP A 132 -3.43 -8.06 11.28
N SER A 133 -2.30 -8.64 10.85
CA SER A 133 -2.32 -9.91 10.12
C SER A 133 -2.77 -11.08 10.99
N LYS A 134 -2.57 -11.04 12.31
CA LYS A 134 -3.04 -12.07 13.25
C LYS A 134 -4.55 -12.00 13.48
N ASN A 135 -5.12 -10.81 13.38
CA ASN A 135 -6.54 -10.54 13.61
C ASN A 135 -7.42 -10.67 12.35
N LEU A 136 -6.83 -11.04 11.20
CA LEU A 136 -7.59 -11.32 9.98
C LEU A 136 -8.47 -12.57 10.20
N PRO A 137 -9.78 -12.51 9.90
CA PRO A 137 -10.62 -13.69 9.90
C PRO A 137 -10.08 -14.71 8.88
N LYS A 138 -9.98 -15.98 9.31
CA LYS A 138 -9.52 -17.11 8.50
C LYS A 138 -10.55 -17.52 7.46
#